data_AF-A0A511YDG4-F1
#
_entry.id   AF-A0A511YDG4-F1
#
_cell.length_a   1.000
_cell.length_b   1.000
_cell.length_c   1.000
_cell.angle_alpha   90.00
_cell.angle_beta   90.00
_cell.angle_gamma   90.00
#
_symmetry.space_group_name_H-M   'P 1'
#
loop_
_entity.id
_entity.type
_entity.pdbx_description
1 polymer ?
#
loop_
_entity_poly.entity_id
_entity_poly.type
_entity_poly.pdbx_seq_one_letter_code
_entity_poly.pdbx_strand_id
1 'polypeptide(L)'
;MLDEDGDPLLDLNETGGLIGPRALYREITDKDTLAEYHYSGLLVTKVITDSASITNIAYSGDKVSQIDFNGFLDLDGNGKLDKDSVSYSQLFTYGPNDKLVVISENRSVFRRPPPVPPATNPGPQTLLRKTKTHYELKYNGSTAKLDSIIMKNGPDVSGTQFAFISYSKTGYTYLGDNVSRVVRNYGPMAAGVFGRPTTRFAYDFVNYDTEISPFTLLPSAYKISRLLSTEINDKESHILSPNNPKKRSVTDLIPPIPSPINWTTNYNYDPQTYMTKGFGVNYIYKPF
;
A
#
# COMPACT_ATOMS: atom_id res chain seq x y z
N MET A 1 3.66 -39.05 1.10
CA MET A 1 3.42 -39.39 -0.30
C MET A 1 2.84 -38.14 -0.93
N LEU A 2 3.59 -37.48 -1.82
CA LEU A 2 3.04 -36.47 -2.73
C LEU A 2 2.33 -37.23 -3.86
N ASP A 3 1.15 -36.79 -4.27
CA ASP A 3 0.58 -37.18 -5.56
C ASP A 3 0.78 -36.09 -6.62
N GLU A 4 0.65 -36.52 -7.86
CA GLU A 4 1.27 -35.99 -9.07
C GLU A 4 0.39 -34.99 -9.84
N ASP A 5 -0.72 -34.49 -9.28
CA ASP A 5 -1.68 -33.66 -10.04
C ASP A 5 -1.64 -32.15 -9.74
N GLY A 6 -0.79 -31.70 -8.81
CA GLY A 6 -0.47 -30.28 -8.67
C GLY A 6 -1.66 -29.35 -8.43
N ASP A 7 -2.78 -29.87 -7.91
CA ASP A 7 -3.98 -29.10 -7.61
C ASP A 7 -3.83 -28.45 -6.21
N PRO A 8 -3.68 -27.11 -6.11
CA PRO A 8 -3.54 -26.43 -4.83
C PRO A 8 -4.82 -26.44 -3.99
N LEU A 9 -5.94 -26.96 -4.51
CA LEU A 9 -7.22 -26.99 -3.81
C LEU A 9 -7.42 -28.22 -2.91
N LEU A 10 -6.59 -29.25 -3.02
CA LEU A 10 -6.68 -30.46 -2.20
C LEU A 10 -5.78 -30.45 -0.94
N ASP A 11 -4.81 -29.52 -0.86
CA ASP A 11 -4.01 -29.33 0.37
C ASP A 11 -4.72 -28.42 1.40
N LEU A 12 -5.95 -27.99 1.10
CA LEU A 12 -6.92 -27.54 2.09
C LEU A 12 -7.55 -28.77 2.76
N ASN A 13 -6.71 -29.57 3.41
CA ASN A 13 -7.19 -30.61 4.30
C ASN A 13 -8.11 -29.94 5.33
N GLU A 14 -9.39 -30.34 5.37
CA GLU A 14 -10.42 -29.94 6.33
C GLU A 14 -10.04 -30.37 7.77
N THR A 15 -8.89 -29.91 8.23
CA THR A 15 -8.37 -30.10 9.56
C THR A 15 -8.79 -28.87 10.35
N GLY A 16 -9.50 -29.09 11.47
CA GLY A 16 -10.03 -28.04 12.34
C GLY A 16 -9.07 -26.86 12.43
N GLY A 17 -9.50 -25.72 11.86
CA GLY A 17 -8.62 -24.65 11.40
C GLY A 17 -7.59 -24.16 12.42
N LEU A 18 -6.61 -23.38 11.94
CA LEU A 18 -5.54 -22.80 12.76
C LEU A 18 -6.09 -22.28 14.11
N ILE A 19 -5.54 -22.77 15.22
CA ILE A 19 -5.91 -22.32 16.57
C ILE A 19 -4.71 -21.60 17.17
N GLY A 20 -4.88 -20.31 17.50
CA GLY A 20 -3.87 -19.52 18.23
C GLY A 20 -3.28 -18.37 17.42
N PRO A 21 -2.16 -17.77 17.90
CA PRO A 21 -1.47 -16.70 17.19
C PRO A 21 -1.06 -17.14 15.78
N ARG A 22 -1.26 -16.24 14.81
CA ARG A 22 -1.05 -16.53 13.39
C ARG A 22 -0.48 -15.33 12.66
N ALA A 23 0.21 -15.60 11.58
CA ALA A 23 0.77 -14.60 10.68
C ALA A 23 -0.03 -14.60 9.37
N LEU A 24 -0.25 -13.42 8.78
CA LEU A 24 -0.68 -13.35 7.38
C LEU A 24 0.50 -13.80 6.51
N TYR A 25 0.34 -14.89 5.76
CA TYR A 25 1.41 -15.45 4.94
C TYR A 25 1.35 -14.97 3.50
N ARG A 26 0.17 -15.03 2.87
CA ARG A 26 0.01 -14.60 1.47
C ARG A 26 -1.34 -13.94 1.21
N GLU A 27 -1.32 -12.99 0.28
CA GLU A 27 -2.49 -12.51 -0.46
C GLU A 27 -2.40 -13.08 -1.88
N ILE A 28 -3.39 -13.87 -2.30
CA ILE A 28 -3.40 -14.49 -3.64
C ILE A 28 -4.74 -14.26 -4.33
N THR A 29 -4.71 -14.09 -5.64
CA THR A 29 -5.90 -14.21 -6.49
C THR A 29 -5.89 -15.60 -7.13
N ASP A 30 -6.91 -15.90 -7.93
CA ASP A 30 -6.96 -17.15 -8.70
C ASP A 30 -5.83 -17.24 -9.76
N LYS A 31 -5.11 -16.14 -10.02
CA LYS A 31 -4.08 -16.06 -11.07
C LYS A 31 -2.69 -15.77 -10.51
N ASP A 32 -2.61 -14.85 -9.55
CA ASP A 32 -1.34 -14.24 -9.15
C ASP A 32 -1.21 -14.13 -7.63
N THR A 33 0.04 -14.19 -7.13
CA THR A 33 0.36 -13.82 -5.76
C THR A 33 0.52 -12.30 -5.67
N LEU A 34 -0.35 -11.64 -4.90
CA LEU A 34 -0.30 -10.20 -4.69
C LEU A 34 0.80 -9.82 -3.70
N ALA A 35 0.92 -10.58 -2.62
CA ALA A 35 1.94 -10.39 -1.60
C ALA A 35 2.26 -11.70 -0.88
N GLU A 36 3.54 -11.95 -0.62
CA GLU A 36 4.04 -12.98 0.29
C GLU A 36 4.85 -12.34 1.41
N TYR A 37 4.51 -12.70 2.65
CA TYR A 37 5.05 -12.08 3.86
C TYR A 37 6.03 -13.02 4.57
N HIS A 38 7.26 -12.54 4.74
CA HIS A 38 8.32 -13.25 5.47
C HIS A 38 8.57 -12.59 6.82
N TYR A 39 8.76 -13.42 7.83
CA TYR A 39 8.85 -13.00 9.22
C TYR A 39 10.17 -13.44 9.84
N SER A 40 10.68 -12.62 10.77
CA SER A 40 11.72 -12.99 11.72
C SER A 40 11.12 -12.85 13.12
N GLY A 41 10.85 -13.98 13.77
CA GLY A 41 9.96 -13.99 14.94
C GLY A 41 8.58 -13.43 14.58
N LEU A 42 8.08 -12.47 15.37
CA LEU A 42 6.78 -11.81 15.16
C LEU A 42 6.83 -10.63 14.18
N LEU A 43 8.01 -10.25 13.69
CA LEU A 43 8.20 -9.07 12.85
C LEU A 43 8.25 -9.46 11.38
N VAL A 44 7.41 -8.83 10.56
CA VAL A 44 7.50 -8.96 9.10
C VAL A 44 8.72 -8.21 8.61
N THR A 45 9.67 -8.92 7.99
CA THR A 45 10.96 -8.34 7.56
C THR A 45 11.08 -8.20 6.07
N LYS A 46 10.25 -8.91 5.30
CA LYS A 46 10.24 -8.85 3.85
C LYS A 46 8.86 -9.16 3.29
N VAL A 47 8.47 -8.42 2.25
CA VAL A 47 7.31 -8.71 1.43
C VAL A 47 7.74 -8.88 -0.02
N ILE A 48 7.33 -9.97 -0.64
CA ILE A 48 7.52 -10.21 -2.07
C ILE A 48 6.18 -9.99 -2.76
N THR A 49 6.15 -9.11 -3.75
CA THR A 49 4.96 -8.87 -4.60
C THR A 49 5.27 -9.26 -6.04
N ASP A 50 4.29 -9.12 -6.93
CA ASP A 50 4.37 -9.49 -8.34
C ASP A 50 5.68 -9.01 -9.03
N SER A 51 6.12 -9.81 -10.01
CA SER A 51 7.36 -9.64 -10.77
C SER A 51 8.62 -9.65 -9.89
N ALA A 52 8.58 -10.44 -8.80
CA ALA A 52 9.65 -10.56 -7.81
C ALA A 52 10.07 -9.21 -7.22
N SER A 53 9.11 -8.30 -7.06
CA SER A 53 9.33 -7.02 -6.41
C SER A 53 9.50 -7.24 -4.91
N ILE A 54 10.54 -6.66 -4.31
CA ILE A 54 10.94 -6.94 -2.93
C ILE A 54 10.80 -5.66 -2.11
N THR A 55 10.08 -5.77 -1.00
CA THR A 55 10.04 -4.78 0.07
C THR A 55 10.76 -5.34 1.29
N ASN A 56 11.86 -4.73 1.72
CA ASN A 56 12.54 -5.07 2.97
C ASN A 56 12.11 -4.10 4.07
N ILE A 57 11.88 -4.61 5.27
CA ILE A 57 11.39 -3.86 6.42
C ILE A 57 12.40 -4.03 7.55
N ALA A 58 13.04 -2.92 7.94
CA ALA A 58 13.98 -2.85 9.03
C ALA A 58 13.34 -2.23 10.28
N TYR A 59 13.79 -2.66 11.45
CA TYR A 59 13.26 -2.24 12.73
C TYR A 59 14.34 -1.66 13.63
N SER A 60 13.92 -0.72 14.49
CA SER A 60 14.66 -0.28 15.67
C SER A 60 13.78 -0.58 16.88
N GLY A 61 14.10 -1.66 17.60
CA GLY A 61 13.20 -2.24 18.61
C GLY A 61 11.95 -2.82 17.95
N ASP A 62 10.78 -2.36 18.37
CA ASP A 62 9.45 -2.74 17.86
C ASP A 62 8.94 -1.83 16.73
N LYS A 63 9.66 -0.76 16.41
CA LYS A 63 9.27 0.24 15.40
C LYS A 63 9.95 -0.01 14.08
N VAL A 64 9.20 0.09 12.99
CA VAL A 64 9.76 0.08 11.63
C VAL A 64 10.60 1.35 11.47
N SER A 65 11.91 1.20 11.26
CA SER A 65 12.82 2.34 11.06
C SER A 65 12.99 2.71 9.60
N GLN A 66 12.95 1.70 8.72
CA GLN A 66 13.22 1.87 7.30
C GLN A 66 12.47 0.82 6.47
N ILE A 67 12.00 1.22 5.29
CA ILE A 67 11.48 0.32 4.27
C ILE A 67 12.19 0.61 2.96
N ASP A 68 12.74 -0.43 2.34
CA ASP A 68 13.35 -0.37 1.02
C ASP A 68 12.57 -1.21 0.03
N PHE A 69 12.19 -0.62 -1.09
CA PHE A 69 11.50 -1.30 -2.18
C PHE A 69 12.37 -1.34 -3.43
N ASN A 70 12.38 -2.48 -4.11
CA ASN A 70 12.95 -2.65 -5.43
C ASN A 70 12.04 -3.55 -6.26
N GLY A 71 11.54 -3.05 -7.39
CA GLY A 71 10.65 -3.85 -8.23
C GLY A 71 9.89 -3.03 -9.25
N PHE A 72 8.67 -3.46 -9.54
CA PHE A 72 7.77 -2.83 -10.50
C PHE A 72 6.49 -2.41 -9.78
N LEU A 73 5.93 -1.27 -10.19
CA LEU A 73 4.68 -0.74 -9.66
C LEU A 73 3.76 -0.38 -10.82
N ASP A 74 2.46 -0.42 -10.58
CA ASP A 74 1.44 0.13 -11.45
C ASP A 74 1.29 1.63 -11.11
N LEU A 75 2.15 2.49 -11.70
CA LEU A 75 2.17 3.91 -11.34
C LEU A 75 0.99 4.68 -11.92
N ASP A 76 0.40 4.22 -13.02
CA ASP A 76 -0.77 4.85 -13.66
C ASP A 76 -2.12 4.28 -13.16
N GLY A 77 -2.09 3.18 -12.41
CA GLY A 77 -3.25 2.56 -11.78
C GLY A 77 -4.15 1.80 -12.75
N ASN A 78 -3.64 1.38 -13.91
CA ASN A 78 -4.40 0.69 -14.95
C ASN A 78 -4.60 -0.81 -14.66
N GLY A 79 -4.03 -1.33 -13.55
CA GLY A 79 -4.09 -2.72 -13.14
C GLY A 79 -2.98 -3.59 -13.74
N LYS A 80 -1.96 -3.01 -14.38
CA LYS A 80 -0.80 -3.71 -14.93
C LYS A 80 0.48 -3.06 -14.43
N LEU A 81 1.47 -3.88 -14.11
CA LEU A 81 2.79 -3.37 -13.73
C LEU A 81 3.47 -2.64 -14.89
N ASP A 82 4.06 -1.49 -14.57
CA ASP A 82 4.89 -0.77 -15.51
C ASP A 82 6.18 -1.55 -15.83
N LYS A 83 6.70 -1.36 -17.05
CA LYS A 83 8.01 -1.92 -17.45
C LYS A 83 9.20 -1.18 -16.83
N ASP A 84 8.96 0.05 -16.37
CA ASP A 84 9.96 0.87 -15.70
C ASP A 84 10.07 0.38 -14.24
N SER A 85 11.27 0.02 -13.81
CA SER A 85 11.48 -0.45 -12.43
C SER A 85 11.63 0.74 -11.47
N VAL A 86 11.10 0.58 -10.26
CA VAL A 86 11.14 1.58 -9.20
C VAL A 86 11.99 1.05 -8.05
N SER A 87 12.82 1.93 -7.50
CA SER A 87 13.53 1.70 -6.25
C SER A 87 13.26 2.88 -5.33
N TYR A 88 12.89 2.63 -4.08
CA TYR A 88 12.80 3.69 -3.07
C TYR A 88 13.25 3.22 -1.71
N SER A 89 13.70 4.19 -0.90
CA SER A 89 13.98 4.01 0.51
C SER A 89 13.17 5.02 1.31
N GLN A 90 12.45 4.53 2.31
CA GLN A 90 11.63 5.31 3.23
C GLN A 90 12.21 5.23 4.64
N LEU A 91 12.46 6.37 5.27
CA LEU A 91 12.90 6.49 6.65
C LEU A 91 11.75 6.98 7.53
N PHE A 92 11.48 6.24 8.61
CA PHE A 92 10.33 6.44 9.49
C PHE A 92 10.75 7.14 10.78
N THR A 93 10.20 8.32 11.05
CA THR A 93 10.50 9.11 12.24
C THR A 93 9.28 9.20 13.14
N TYR A 94 9.48 8.84 14.41
CA TYR A 94 8.45 8.79 15.43
C TYR A 94 8.55 10.01 16.36
N GLY A 95 7.40 10.59 16.71
CA GLY A 95 7.27 11.71 17.62
C GLY A 95 6.80 11.27 19.01
N PRO A 96 6.23 12.20 19.80
CA PRO A 96 5.67 11.90 21.12
C PRO A 96 4.60 10.79 21.05
N ASN A 97 4.51 10.00 22.13
CA ASN A 97 3.60 8.85 22.24
C ASN A 97 3.82 7.78 21.16
N ASP A 98 5.07 7.66 20.67
CA ASP A 98 5.49 6.63 19.73
C ASP A 98 4.71 6.63 18.40
N LYS A 99 4.16 7.78 18.02
CA LYS A 99 3.42 7.94 16.76
C LYS A 99 4.36 8.26 15.62
N LEU A 100 4.14 7.61 14.47
CA LEU A 100 4.84 7.92 13.23
C LEU A 100 4.43 9.32 12.76
N VAL A 101 5.35 10.29 12.73
CA VAL A 101 5.02 11.69 12.38
C VAL A 101 5.58 12.10 11.02
N VAL A 102 6.69 11.50 10.60
CA VAL A 102 7.36 11.85 9.35
C VAL A 102 7.85 10.59 8.65
N ILE A 103 7.68 10.55 7.33
CA ILE A 103 8.37 9.60 6.45
C ILE A 103 9.15 10.42 5.41
N SER A 104 10.44 10.18 5.30
CA SER A 104 11.28 10.76 4.24
C SER A 104 11.56 9.68 3.20
N GLU A 105 11.30 9.96 1.93
CA GLU A 105 11.49 9.01 0.83
C GLU A 105 12.44 9.56 -0.24
N ASN A 106 13.37 8.73 -0.68
CA ASN A 106 14.12 8.91 -1.93
C ASN A 106 13.70 7.83 -2.91
N ARG A 107 13.20 8.22 -4.08
CA ARG A 107 12.72 7.31 -5.13
C ARG A 107 13.51 7.51 -6.41
N SER A 108 13.89 6.41 -7.05
CA SER A 108 14.49 6.35 -8.39
C SER A 108 13.59 5.53 -9.30
N VAL A 109 13.35 6.02 -10.51
CA VAL A 109 12.68 5.27 -11.57
C VAL A 109 13.71 4.99 -12.66
N PHE A 110 13.81 3.73 -13.06
CA PHE A 110 14.70 3.28 -14.11
C PHE A 110 13.88 2.83 -15.31
N ARG A 111 14.28 3.30 -16.49
CA ARG A 111 13.65 2.95 -17.75
C ARG A 111 14.54 2.01 -18.54
N ARG A 112 13.90 1.01 -19.14
CA ARG A 112 14.51 0.16 -20.16
C ARG A 112 14.23 0.77 -21.53
N PRO A 113 15.23 1.35 -22.22
CA PRO A 113 15.00 1.94 -23.52
C PRO A 113 14.60 0.86 -24.54
N PRO A 114 13.71 1.17 -25.49
CA PRO A 114 13.38 0.24 -26.56
C PRO A 114 14.63 -0.06 -27.39
N PRO A 115 14.68 -1.24 -28.05
CA PRO A 115 15.75 -1.56 -28.98
C PRO A 115 15.85 -0.49 -30.08
N VAL A 116 17.08 -0.04 -30.35
CA VAL A 116 17.38 0.83 -31.50
C VAL A 116 17.92 -0.07 -32.62
N PRO A 117 17.28 -0.11 -33.81
CA PRO A 117 17.76 -0.93 -34.92
C PRO A 117 19.24 -0.66 -35.23
N PRO A 118 20.05 -1.70 -35.50
CA PRO A 118 19.69 -3.08 -35.80
C PRO A 118 19.53 -3.99 -34.57
N ALA A 119 19.70 -3.48 -33.34
CA ALA A 119 19.53 -4.29 -32.14
C ALA A 119 18.06 -4.68 -31.98
N THR A 120 17.80 -5.94 -31.64
CA THR A 120 16.46 -6.46 -31.32
C THR A 120 16.23 -6.60 -29.82
N ASN A 121 17.31 -6.57 -29.03
CA ASN A 121 17.26 -6.65 -27.58
C ASN A 121 17.15 -5.25 -26.95
N PRO A 122 16.29 -5.07 -25.94
CA PRO A 122 16.24 -3.83 -25.16
C PRO A 122 17.60 -3.51 -24.50
N GLY A 123 17.89 -2.22 -24.35
CA GLY A 123 19.11 -1.76 -23.66
C GLY A 123 19.08 -1.98 -22.15
N PRO A 124 20.18 -1.68 -21.43
CA PRO A 124 20.23 -1.77 -19.97
C PRO A 124 19.25 -0.79 -19.31
N GLN A 125 18.85 -1.08 -18.06
CA GLN A 125 18.07 -0.15 -17.24
C GLN A 125 18.90 1.13 -17.00
N THR A 126 18.30 2.29 -17.28
CA THR A 126 18.94 3.60 -17.10
C THR A 126 18.09 4.46 -16.18
N LEU A 127 18.74 5.29 -15.35
CA LEU A 127 18.03 6.18 -14.45
C LEU A 127 17.23 7.21 -15.26
N LEU A 128 15.90 7.20 -15.11
CA LEU A 128 15.00 8.13 -15.77
C LEU A 128 14.77 9.38 -14.92
N ARG A 129 14.48 9.20 -13.63
CA ARG A 129 14.21 10.30 -12.69
C ARG A 129 14.50 9.90 -11.25
N LYS A 130 14.87 10.90 -10.45
CA LYS A 130 14.90 10.81 -8.99
C LYS A 130 13.91 11.80 -8.40
N THR A 131 13.26 11.39 -7.32
CA THR A 131 12.28 12.20 -6.59
C THR A 131 12.59 12.11 -5.11
N LYS A 132 12.53 13.26 -4.43
CA LYS A 132 12.51 13.35 -2.98
C LYS A 132 11.10 13.66 -2.53
N THR A 133 10.62 12.90 -1.56
CA THR A 133 9.28 13.08 -1.01
C THR A 133 9.35 13.14 0.51
N HIS A 134 8.57 14.04 1.09
CA HIS A 134 8.38 14.15 2.51
C HIS A 134 6.90 13.98 2.83
N TYR A 135 6.59 13.02 3.71
CA TYR A 135 5.25 12.78 4.22
C TYR A 135 5.19 13.20 5.68
N GLU A 136 4.20 14.01 6.00
CA GLU A 136 3.89 14.43 7.36
C GLU A 136 2.55 13.83 7.76
N LEU A 137 2.55 13.06 8.85
CA LEU A 137 1.37 12.40 9.39
C LEU A 137 0.81 13.23 10.53
N LYS A 138 -0.48 13.54 10.46
CA LYS A 138 -1.20 14.28 11.49
C LYS A 138 -2.24 13.36 12.13
N TYR A 139 -2.38 13.49 13.44
CA TYR A 139 -3.34 12.73 14.22
C TYR A 139 -4.33 13.66 14.89
N ASN A 140 -5.55 13.20 15.04
CA ASN A 140 -6.57 13.89 15.80
C ASN A 140 -6.19 13.87 17.29
N GLY A 141 -6.18 15.05 17.92
CA GLY A 141 -5.78 15.20 19.33
C GLY A 141 -6.72 14.51 20.32
N SER A 142 -8.01 14.36 19.98
CA SER A 142 -9.02 13.78 20.87
C SER A 142 -9.16 12.28 20.71
N THR A 143 -9.11 11.76 19.47
CA THR A 143 -9.32 10.33 19.19
C THR A 143 -8.03 9.56 18.99
N ALA A 144 -6.88 10.24 18.92
CA ALA A 144 -5.58 9.68 18.59
C ALA A 144 -5.47 9.04 17.18
N LYS A 145 -6.53 9.04 16.36
CA LYS A 145 -6.59 8.45 15.01
C LYS A 145 -5.83 9.29 13.98
N LEU A 146 -5.36 8.66 12.91
CA LEU A 146 -4.67 9.34 11.81
C LEU A 146 -5.67 10.26 11.11
N ASP A 147 -5.45 11.56 11.17
CA ASP A 147 -6.32 12.57 10.57
C ASP A 147 -5.97 12.81 9.10
N SER A 148 -4.67 12.97 8.83
CA SER A 148 -4.20 13.26 7.48
C SER A 148 -2.75 12.87 7.22
N ILE A 149 -2.44 12.65 5.95
CA ILE A 149 -1.07 12.56 5.43
C ILE A 149 -0.88 13.68 4.42
N ILE A 150 0.13 14.53 4.68
CA ILE A 150 0.52 15.62 3.82
C ILE A 150 1.84 15.24 3.15
N MET A 151 1.79 15.04 1.85
CA MET A 151 2.94 14.75 1.00
C MET A 151 3.42 16.03 0.33
N LYS A 152 4.74 16.23 0.29
CA LYS A 152 5.42 17.21 -0.56
C LYS A 152 6.49 16.49 -1.35
N ASN A 153 6.55 16.68 -2.66
CA ASN A 153 7.58 16.05 -3.50
C ASN A 153 8.14 17.01 -4.55
N GLY A 154 9.31 16.65 -5.05
CA GLY A 154 9.98 17.36 -6.13
C GLY A 154 11.09 16.52 -6.76
N PRO A 155 11.49 16.85 -8.00
CA PRO A 155 12.57 16.16 -8.69
C PRO A 155 13.91 16.45 -8.01
N ASP A 156 14.74 15.42 -7.87
CA ASP A 156 16.10 15.51 -7.32
C ASP A 156 17.11 15.45 -8.47
N VAL A 157 17.41 16.62 -9.04
CA VAL A 157 18.30 16.76 -10.20
C VAL A 157 19.65 17.31 -9.74
N SER A 158 20.74 16.67 -10.17
CA SER A 158 22.09 17.13 -9.84
C SER A 158 22.34 18.52 -10.41
N GLY A 159 22.96 19.40 -9.63
CA GLY A 159 23.30 20.76 -10.04
C GLY A 159 22.16 21.78 -9.97
N THR A 160 20.97 21.39 -9.49
CA THR A 160 19.86 22.32 -9.23
C THR A 160 19.55 22.38 -7.73
N GLN A 161 19.08 23.54 -7.26
CA GLN A 161 18.59 23.65 -5.89
C GLN A 161 17.29 22.86 -5.76
N PHE A 162 17.26 21.91 -4.84
CA PHE A 162 16.07 21.12 -4.57
C PHE A 162 14.93 22.00 -4.02
N ALA A 163 13.74 21.82 -4.58
CA ALA A 163 12.51 22.43 -4.09
C ALA A 163 11.33 21.46 -4.23
N PHE A 164 10.41 21.51 -3.27
CA PHE A 164 9.12 20.85 -3.40
C PHE A 164 8.24 21.66 -4.36
N ILE A 165 7.72 21.00 -5.39
CA ILE A 165 6.94 21.63 -6.47
C ILE A 165 5.52 21.08 -6.58
N SER A 166 5.23 20.00 -5.85
CA SER A 166 3.91 19.37 -5.82
C SER A 166 3.60 18.83 -4.44
N TYR A 167 2.31 18.65 -4.18
CA TYR A 167 1.82 18.13 -2.93
C TYR A 167 0.68 17.14 -3.14
N SER A 168 0.47 16.30 -2.14
CA SER A 168 -0.84 15.68 -1.94
C SER A 168 -1.30 15.83 -0.50
N LYS A 169 -2.60 15.94 -0.29
CA LYS A 169 -3.20 15.92 1.05
C LYS A 169 -4.29 14.86 1.09
N THR A 170 -4.03 13.81 1.86
CA THR A 170 -4.98 12.74 2.16
C THR A 170 -5.60 13.01 3.53
N GLY A 171 -6.93 13.07 3.61
CA GLY A 171 -7.67 13.16 4.86
C GLY A 171 -8.48 11.89 5.11
N TYR A 172 -8.53 11.44 6.36
CA TYR A 172 -9.21 10.21 6.77
C TYR A 172 -10.39 10.53 7.69
N THR A 173 -11.54 9.94 7.38
CA THR A 173 -12.74 9.95 8.21
C THR A 173 -12.99 8.55 8.73
N TYR A 174 -13.50 8.46 9.97
CA TYR A 174 -13.72 7.19 10.65
C TYR A 174 -15.20 7.00 11.03
N LEU A 175 -15.64 5.74 11.02
CA LEU A 175 -16.84 5.25 11.67
C LEU A 175 -16.41 4.23 12.74
N GLY A 176 -16.53 4.60 14.01
CA GLY A 176 -15.84 3.84 15.07
C GLY A 176 -14.34 3.84 14.79
N ASP A 177 -13.70 2.68 14.82
CA ASP A 177 -12.28 2.51 14.51
C ASP A 177 -11.98 2.21 13.03
N ASN A 178 -13.02 2.09 12.20
CA ASN A 178 -12.89 1.80 10.78
C ASN A 178 -12.79 3.09 9.96
N VAL A 179 -11.85 3.16 9.02
CA VAL A 179 -11.77 4.23 8.01
C VAL A 179 -13.01 4.15 7.12
N SER A 180 -13.88 5.13 7.17
CA SER A 180 -15.12 5.15 6.37
C SER A 180 -14.97 5.93 5.07
N ARG A 181 -14.12 6.95 5.06
CA ARG A 181 -13.87 7.77 3.87
C ARG A 181 -12.44 8.31 3.85
N VAL A 182 -11.85 8.34 2.67
CA VAL A 182 -10.56 8.97 2.41
C VAL A 182 -10.70 9.95 1.26
N VAL A 183 -10.22 11.18 1.44
CA VAL A 183 -10.20 12.18 0.37
C VAL A 183 -8.77 12.61 0.12
N ARG A 184 -8.29 12.38 -1.10
CA ARG A 184 -6.95 12.79 -1.53
C ARG A 184 -7.03 13.89 -2.56
N ASN A 185 -6.26 14.95 -2.30
CA ASN A 185 -6.11 16.09 -3.19
C ASN A 185 -4.68 16.14 -3.69
N TYR A 186 -4.48 16.40 -4.98
CA TYR A 186 -3.18 16.63 -5.61
C TYR A 186 -3.15 18.02 -6.20
N GLY A 187 -2.02 18.71 -6.09
CA GLY A 187 -1.85 19.99 -6.76
C GLY A 187 -0.40 20.45 -6.78
N PRO A 188 -0.12 21.55 -7.51
CA PRO A 188 1.17 22.19 -7.52
C PRO A 188 1.45 22.89 -6.19
N MET A 189 2.73 23.05 -5.88
CA MET A 189 3.22 23.86 -4.77
C MET A 189 4.21 24.89 -5.31
N ALA A 190 4.19 26.09 -4.74
CA ALA A 190 5.21 27.11 -4.98
C ALA A 190 5.53 27.82 -3.66
N ALA A 191 6.81 28.07 -3.39
CA ALA A 191 7.29 28.77 -2.18
C ALA A 191 6.70 28.21 -0.86
N GLY A 192 6.50 26.90 -0.77
CA GLY A 192 5.94 26.23 0.40
C GLY A 192 4.42 26.32 0.56
N VAL A 193 3.71 26.97 -0.38
CA VAL A 193 2.26 27.14 -0.37
C VAL A 193 1.59 26.15 -1.31
N PHE A 194 0.51 25.51 -0.85
CA PHE A 194 -0.31 24.61 -1.66
C PHE A 194 -1.16 25.41 -2.66
N GLY A 195 -1.03 25.11 -3.94
CA GLY A 195 -1.88 25.65 -5.00
C GLY A 195 -3.26 24.98 -5.05
N ARG A 196 -4.06 25.32 -6.07
CA ARG A 196 -5.36 24.68 -6.30
C ARG A 196 -5.18 23.20 -6.66
N PRO A 197 -5.99 22.28 -6.10
CA PRO A 197 -5.95 20.88 -6.52
C PRO A 197 -6.26 20.70 -8.00
N THR A 198 -5.41 19.95 -8.70
CA THR A 198 -5.60 19.50 -10.10
C THR A 198 -6.34 18.17 -10.19
N THR A 199 -6.22 17.34 -9.14
CA THR A 199 -6.87 16.04 -9.06
C THR A 199 -7.41 15.83 -7.65
N ARG A 200 -8.60 15.23 -7.55
CA ARG A 200 -9.25 14.98 -6.27
C ARG A 200 -10.05 13.70 -6.31
N PHE A 201 -9.64 12.71 -5.53
CA PHE A 201 -10.35 11.44 -5.40
C PHE A 201 -10.91 11.27 -4.01
N ALA A 202 -12.09 10.66 -3.93
CA ALA A 202 -12.65 10.13 -2.70
C ALA A 202 -12.79 8.61 -2.79
N TYR A 203 -12.45 7.96 -1.69
CA TYR A 203 -12.61 6.52 -1.49
C TYR A 203 -13.53 6.31 -0.30
N ASP A 204 -14.63 5.61 -0.50
CA ASP A 204 -15.59 5.32 0.55
C ASP A 204 -15.59 3.83 0.86
N PHE A 205 -15.69 3.50 2.15
CA PHE A 205 -15.72 2.15 2.68
C PHE A 205 -16.92 2.04 3.62
N VAL A 206 -17.89 1.20 3.25
CA VAL A 206 -19.17 1.11 3.96
C VAL A 206 -19.58 -0.35 4.18
N ASN A 207 -20.57 -0.54 5.05
CA ASN A 207 -21.08 -1.85 5.44
C ASN A 207 -19.98 -2.74 6.02
N TYR A 208 -19.25 -2.19 6.99
CA TYR A 208 -18.31 -2.95 7.79
C TYR A 208 -19.01 -4.09 8.54
N ASP A 209 -18.36 -5.24 8.59
CA ASP A 209 -18.69 -6.28 9.55
C ASP A 209 -17.92 -6.09 10.87
N THR A 210 -17.99 -7.09 11.73
CA THR A 210 -17.37 -7.12 13.06
C THR A 210 -16.18 -8.09 13.13
N GLU A 211 -15.79 -8.67 12.00
CA GLU A 211 -14.77 -9.72 11.96
C GLU A 211 -13.37 -9.15 11.76
N ILE A 212 -12.35 -10.01 11.92
CA ILE A 212 -10.96 -9.57 11.99
C ILE A 212 -10.41 -9.34 10.58
N SER A 213 -9.88 -8.15 10.34
CA SER A 213 -9.16 -7.85 9.10
C SER A 213 -7.77 -8.51 9.07
N PRO A 214 -7.33 -9.12 7.96
CA PRO A 214 -6.01 -9.74 7.84
C PRO A 214 -4.89 -8.73 8.08
N PHE A 215 -5.15 -7.46 7.75
CA PHE A 215 -4.21 -6.37 7.87
C PHE A 215 -3.99 -5.92 9.33
N THR A 216 -4.74 -6.45 10.29
CA THR A 216 -4.43 -6.26 11.73
C THR A 216 -3.14 -6.96 12.14
N LEU A 217 -2.73 -8.00 11.40
CA LEU A 217 -1.50 -8.76 11.63
C LEU A 217 -0.24 -8.08 11.04
N LEU A 218 -0.41 -6.95 10.35
CA LEU A 218 0.68 -6.23 9.71
C LEU A 218 0.99 -4.90 10.44
N PRO A 219 2.27 -4.49 10.51
CA PRO A 219 2.67 -3.23 11.12
C PRO A 219 2.00 -2.03 10.46
N SER A 220 1.52 -1.08 11.26
CA SER A 220 0.87 0.14 10.78
C SER A 220 1.75 0.95 9.82
N ALA A 221 3.05 1.06 10.12
CA ALA A 221 4.03 1.74 9.28
C ALA A 221 4.17 1.09 7.89
N TYR A 222 4.17 -0.23 7.81
CA TYR A 222 4.17 -0.96 6.53
C TYR A 222 2.88 -0.72 5.75
N LYS A 223 1.72 -0.75 6.41
CA LYS A 223 0.44 -0.45 5.75
C LYS A 223 0.42 0.96 5.17
N ILE A 224 0.92 1.94 5.90
CA ILE A 224 1.06 3.32 5.40
C ILE A 224 2.02 3.36 4.21
N SER A 225 3.19 2.71 4.29
CA SER A 225 4.12 2.59 3.16
C SER A 225 3.46 2.02 1.90
N ARG A 226 2.68 0.93 2.04
CA ARG A 226 1.89 0.33 0.96
C ARG A 226 0.93 1.34 0.34
N LEU A 227 0.21 2.14 1.13
CA LEU A 227 -0.69 3.18 0.61
C LEU A 227 0.03 4.32 -0.12
N LEU A 228 1.30 4.57 0.21
CA LEU A 228 2.11 5.65 -0.37
C LEU A 228 2.95 5.21 -1.58
N SER A 229 2.94 3.91 -1.91
CA SER A 229 3.76 3.34 -3.00
C SER A 229 3.37 3.91 -4.37
N THR A 230 2.08 4.13 -4.63
CA THR A 230 1.56 4.71 -5.88
C THR A 230 0.57 5.85 -5.60
N GLU A 231 0.22 6.61 -6.62
CA GLU A 231 -0.67 7.78 -6.49
C GLU A 231 -2.14 7.42 -6.27
N ILE A 232 -2.55 6.17 -6.55
CA ILE A 232 -3.98 5.77 -6.48
C ILE A 232 -4.18 4.69 -5.42
N ASN A 233 -3.13 4.36 -4.63
CA ASN A 233 -3.21 3.25 -3.69
C ASN A 233 -4.07 3.52 -2.45
N ASP A 234 -4.56 4.76 -2.25
CA ASP A 234 -5.54 5.06 -1.20
C ASP A 234 -6.86 4.29 -1.37
N LYS A 235 -7.12 3.69 -2.55
CA LYS A 235 -8.21 2.72 -2.76
C LYS A 235 -8.14 1.54 -1.78
N GLU A 236 -6.96 1.25 -1.24
CA GLU A 236 -6.73 0.21 -0.25
C GLU A 236 -6.75 0.74 1.19
N SER A 237 -7.13 2.00 1.45
CA SER A 237 -7.03 2.58 2.81
C SER A 237 -7.81 1.84 3.90
N HIS A 238 -8.77 0.98 3.53
CA HIS A 238 -9.43 0.06 4.45
C HIS A 238 -8.47 -0.90 5.16
N ILE A 239 -7.24 -1.12 4.68
CA ILE A 239 -6.24 -1.93 5.41
C ILE A 239 -5.84 -1.32 6.77
N LEU A 240 -6.12 -0.02 6.97
CA LEU A 240 -5.91 0.65 8.26
C LEU A 240 -7.03 0.34 9.26
N SER A 241 -8.15 -0.22 8.82
CA SER A 241 -9.30 -0.57 9.64
C SER A 241 -9.11 -1.92 10.35
N PRO A 242 -9.67 -2.10 11.56
CA PRO A 242 -9.69 -3.40 12.23
C PRO A 242 -10.67 -4.41 11.60
N ASN A 243 -11.75 -3.94 10.97
CA ASN A 243 -12.77 -4.78 10.34
C ASN A 243 -12.79 -4.62 8.81
N ASN A 244 -13.68 -5.36 8.13
CA ASN A 244 -13.68 -5.46 6.66
C ASN A 244 -14.92 -4.78 6.03
N PRO A 245 -14.76 -3.85 5.06
CA PRO A 245 -15.89 -3.19 4.41
C PRO A 245 -16.47 -4.04 3.27
N LYS A 246 -17.77 -4.35 3.32
CA LYS A 246 -18.41 -5.13 2.23
C LYS A 246 -18.58 -4.35 0.92
N LYS A 247 -18.43 -3.03 0.98
CA LYS A 247 -18.50 -2.15 -0.19
C LYS A 247 -17.40 -1.10 -0.14
N ARG A 248 -16.70 -0.94 -1.27
CA ARG A 248 -15.76 0.16 -1.50
C ARG A 248 -16.12 0.90 -2.78
N SER A 249 -15.84 2.19 -2.84
CA SER A 249 -16.00 2.97 -4.07
C SER A 249 -14.89 3.99 -4.26
N VAL A 250 -14.64 4.36 -5.52
CA VAL A 250 -13.81 5.50 -5.89
C VAL A 250 -14.65 6.52 -6.64
N THR A 251 -14.43 7.79 -6.33
CA THR A 251 -15.15 8.90 -6.95
C THR A 251 -14.16 10.00 -7.30
N ASP A 252 -14.11 10.40 -8.57
CA ASP A 252 -13.45 11.65 -8.97
C ASP A 252 -14.35 12.82 -8.59
N LEU A 253 -13.83 13.73 -7.76
CA LEU A 253 -14.55 14.90 -7.26
C LEU A 253 -14.26 16.18 -8.05
N ILE A 254 -13.48 16.10 -9.15
CA ILE A 254 -13.24 17.24 -10.05
C ILE A 254 -14.47 17.56 -10.92
N PRO A 255 -15.16 16.58 -11.53
CA PRO A 255 -16.36 16.86 -12.32
C PRO A 255 -17.49 17.45 -11.46
N PRO A 256 -18.34 18.35 -12.01
CA PRO A 256 -19.46 18.95 -11.28
C PRO A 256 -20.48 17.93 -10.75
N ILE A 257 -20.65 16.82 -11.49
CA ILE A 257 -21.50 15.70 -11.08
C ILE A 257 -20.60 14.46 -11.00
N PRO A 258 -20.05 14.17 -9.81
CA PRO A 258 -19.22 13.00 -9.59
C PRO A 258 -20.00 11.69 -9.79
N SER A 259 -19.38 10.71 -10.44
CA SER A 259 -19.95 9.35 -10.57
C SER A 259 -19.06 8.34 -9.84
N PRO A 260 -19.58 7.66 -8.79
CA PRO A 260 -18.81 6.67 -8.06
C PRO A 260 -18.75 5.34 -8.80
N ILE A 261 -17.55 4.77 -8.90
CA ILE A 261 -17.35 3.37 -9.28
C ILE A 261 -17.37 2.54 -8.00
N ASN A 262 -18.24 1.54 -7.95
CA ASN A 262 -18.50 0.75 -6.75
C ASN A 262 -18.04 -0.69 -6.94
N TRP A 263 -17.48 -1.29 -5.88
CA TRP A 263 -17.22 -2.71 -5.77
C TRP A 263 -17.82 -3.23 -4.48
N THR A 264 -18.45 -4.40 -4.57
CA THR A 264 -19.00 -5.11 -3.43
C THR A 264 -18.39 -6.50 -3.33
N THR A 265 -18.35 -7.04 -2.12
CA THR A 265 -17.89 -8.40 -1.89
C THR A 265 -18.62 -9.01 -0.71
N ASN A 266 -18.69 -10.34 -0.69
CA ASN A 266 -19.04 -11.11 0.49
C ASN A 266 -17.77 -11.78 0.97
N TYR A 267 -17.50 -11.61 2.27
CA TYR A 267 -16.31 -12.17 2.90
C TYR A 267 -16.58 -13.59 3.40
N ASN A 268 -15.54 -14.41 3.31
CA ASN A 268 -15.49 -15.69 4.01
C ASN A 268 -14.55 -15.55 5.20
N TYR A 269 -14.84 -16.32 6.24
CA TYR A 269 -14.13 -16.31 7.50
C TYR A 269 -13.79 -17.72 7.93
N ASP A 270 -12.71 -17.86 8.66
CA ASP A 270 -12.41 -19.10 9.37
C ASP A 270 -13.16 -19.14 10.73
N PRO A 271 -13.08 -20.27 11.47
CA PRO A 271 -13.74 -20.39 12.78
C PRO A 271 -13.24 -19.40 13.85
N GLN A 272 -12.08 -18.78 13.67
CA GLN A 272 -11.54 -17.74 14.55
C GLN A 272 -11.82 -16.32 14.02
N THR A 273 -12.74 -16.19 13.07
CA THR A 273 -13.21 -14.96 12.44
C THR A 273 -12.16 -14.16 11.65
N TYR A 274 -11.05 -14.80 11.27
CA TYR A 274 -10.10 -14.20 10.33
C TYR A 274 -10.63 -14.31 8.91
N MET A 275 -10.60 -13.21 8.18
CA MET A 275 -11.03 -13.18 6.78
C MET A 275 -10.17 -14.10 5.90
N THR A 276 -10.78 -15.05 5.22
CA THR A 276 -10.07 -15.99 4.31
C THR A 276 -10.26 -15.62 2.84
N LYS A 277 -11.35 -14.91 2.50
CA LYS A 277 -11.60 -14.46 1.12
C LYS A 277 -12.38 -13.16 1.09
N GLY A 278 -12.03 -12.26 0.17
CA GLY A 278 -12.69 -10.98 -0.02
C GLY A 278 -12.18 -10.19 -1.22
N PHE A 279 -13.07 -9.50 -1.94
CA PHE A 279 -12.75 -8.75 -3.17
C PHE A 279 -11.95 -9.55 -4.23
N GLY A 280 -12.18 -10.86 -4.31
CA GLY A 280 -11.44 -11.74 -5.23
C GLY A 280 -10.02 -12.10 -4.76
N VAL A 281 -9.66 -11.77 -3.52
CA VAL A 281 -8.39 -12.11 -2.89
C VAL A 281 -8.62 -13.15 -1.82
N ASN A 282 -7.80 -14.21 -1.82
CA ASN A 282 -7.71 -15.19 -0.76
C ASN A 282 -6.54 -14.82 0.16
N TYR A 283 -6.76 -14.93 1.47
CA TYR A 283 -5.79 -14.61 2.51
C TYR A 283 -5.35 -15.91 3.17
N ILE A 284 -4.07 -16.25 2.99
CA ILE A 284 -3.47 -17.46 3.52
C ILE A 284 -2.74 -17.11 4.80
N TYR A 285 -3.03 -17.85 5.86
CA TYR A 285 -2.40 -17.69 7.17
C TYR A 285 -1.47 -18.86 7.46
N LYS A 286 -0.51 -18.64 8.37
CA LYS A 286 0.31 -19.70 8.95
C LYS A 286 0.36 -19.58 10.47
N PRO A 287 0.58 -20.68 11.21
CA PRO A 287 0.91 -20.61 12.63
C PRO A 287 2.15 -19.73 12.86
N PHE A 288 2.19 -19.04 14.00
CA PHE A 288 3.40 -18.41 14.51
C PHE A 288 4.23 -19.38 15.35
#